data_AF-A0A0M4M693-F1
#
_entry.id   AF-A0A0M4M693-F1
#
_cell.length_a   1.000
_cell.length_b   1.000
_cell.length_c   1.000
_cell.angle_alpha   90.00
_cell.angle_beta   90.00
_cell.angle_gamma   90.00
#
_symmetry.space_group_name_H-M   'P 1'
#
loop_
_entity.id
_entity.type
_entity.pdbx_description
1 polymer ?
#
loop_
_entity_poly.entity_id
_entity_poly.type
_entity_poly.pdbx_seq_one_letter_code
_entity_poly.pdbx_strand_id
1 'polypeptide(L)'
;MAVTIYSKPAGGFGYTKTRELFNAAGIENVLVDITTNAAALEYVSEKRGYSQAPVVVYEREGTVNHWSGLNPPEIKKIITIEQAA
;
A
#
# COMPACT_ATOMS: atom_id res chain seq x y z
N MET A 1 12.59 -6.08 0.88
CA MET A 1 11.50 -5.11 1.12
C MET A 1 10.39 -5.38 0.12
N ALA A 2 9.13 -5.20 0.51
CA ALA A 2 7.97 -5.22 -0.40
C ALA A 2 6.94 -4.15 -0.01
N VAL A 3 6.45 -3.38 -0.99
CA VAL A 3 5.29 -2.48 -0.85
C VAL A 3 4.15 -3.02 -1.71
N THR A 4 3.05 -3.43 -1.07
CA THR A 4 1.82 -3.86 -1.75
C THR A 4 0.72 -2.85 -1.50
N ILE A 5 0.11 -2.34 -2.56
CA ILE A 5 -1.01 -1.38 -2.52
C ILE A 5 -2.24 -2.11 -3.03
N TYR A 6 -3.16 -2.43 -2.13
CA TYR A 6 -4.46 -2.99 -2.44
C TYR A 6 -5.43 -1.88 -2.82
N SER A 7 -6.01 -1.91 -4.02
CA SER A 7 -6.90 -0.88 -4.56
C SER A 7 -8.29 -1.42 -4.87
N LYS A 8 -9.26 -0.50 -4.99
CA LYS A 8 -10.55 -0.72 -5.66
C LYS A 8 -10.45 -0.19 -7.12
N PRO A 9 -11.45 -0.42 -8.01
CA PRO A 9 -11.33 -0.19 -9.45
C PRO A 9 -11.01 1.26 -9.82
N ALA A 10 -10.65 1.44 -11.09
CA ALA A 10 -9.95 2.62 -11.61
C ALA A 10 -10.60 3.98 -11.27
N GLY A 11 -9.75 4.94 -10.88
CA GLY A 11 -10.10 6.36 -10.67
C GLY A 11 -9.82 6.88 -9.24
N GLY A 12 -9.41 6.01 -8.33
CA GLY A 12 -9.12 6.39 -6.95
C GLY A 12 -7.85 7.24 -6.82
N PHE A 13 -8.02 8.56 -6.64
CA PHE A 13 -6.92 9.51 -6.37
C PHE A 13 -5.93 9.01 -5.31
N GLY A 14 -6.43 8.35 -4.26
CA GLY A 14 -5.61 7.85 -3.16
C GLY A 14 -4.53 6.87 -3.59
N TYR A 15 -4.88 5.78 -4.30
CA TYR A 15 -3.88 4.79 -4.71
C TYR A 15 -2.94 5.34 -5.78
N THR A 16 -3.44 6.18 -6.69
CA THR A 16 -2.62 6.84 -7.73
C THR A 16 -1.55 7.70 -7.07
N LYS A 17 -1.94 8.56 -6.12
CA LYS A 17 -1.00 9.44 -5.42
C LYS A 17 0.01 8.67 -4.58
N THR A 18 -0.41 7.59 -3.92
CA THR A 18 0.51 6.71 -3.18
C THR A 18 1.57 6.11 -4.11
N ARG A 19 1.18 5.58 -5.27
CA ARG A 19 2.12 5.02 -6.25
C ARG A 19 3.08 6.08 -6.79
N GLU A 20 2.58 7.25 -7.15
CA GLU A 20 3.42 8.36 -7.63
C GLU A 20 4.51 8.73 -6.62
N LEU A 21 4.16 8.82 -5.34
CA LEU A 21 5.12 9.18 -4.28
C LEU A 21 6.20 8.12 -4.07
N PHE A 22 5.82 6.83 -4.07
CA PHE A 22 6.82 5.75 -3.98
C PHE A 22 7.68 5.66 -5.23
N ASN A 23 7.10 5.75 -6.42
CA ASN A 23 7.83 5.75 -7.68
C ASN A 23 8.83 6.92 -7.76
N ALA A 24 8.42 8.13 -7.34
CA ALA A 24 9.29 9.29 -7.31
C ALA A 24 10.47 9.13 -6.33
N ALA A 25 10.31 8.32 -5.29
CA ALA A 25 11.37 7.96 -4.35
C ALA A 25 12.20 6.74 -4.78
N GLY A 26 11.92 6.14 -5.95
CA GLY A 26 12.60 4.94 -6.43
C GLY A 26 12.19 3.64 -5.74
N ILE A 27 11.04 3.64 -5.05
CA ILE A 27 10.56 2.48 -4.28
C ILE A 27 9.58 1.67 -5.12
N GLU A 28 9.96 0.44 -5.44
CA GLU A 28 9.11 -0.50 -6.15
C GLU A 28 7.85 -0.85 -5.33
N ASN A 29 6.71 -0.86 -6.02
CA ASN A 29 5.41 -1.16 -5.43
C ASN A 29 4.54 -1.99 -6.38
N VAL A 30 3.77 -2.90 -5.80
CA VAL A 30 2.79 -3.73 -6.53
C VAL A 30 1.39 -3.19 -6.24
N LEU A 31 0.60 -3.00 -7.30
CA LEU A 31 -0.82 -2.64 -7.18
C LEU A 31 -1.68 -3.90 -7.37
N VAL A 32 -2.57 -4.17 -6.42
CA VAL A 32 -3.48 -5.33 -6.46
C VAL A 32 -4.92 -4.84 -6.40
N ASP A 33 -5.69 -5.05 -7.48
CA ASP A 33 -7.12 -4.73 -7.49
C ASP A 33 -7.92 -5.82 -6.76
N ILE A 34 -8.44 -5.47 -5.59
CA ILE A 34 -9.18 -6.40 -4.73
C ILE A 34 -10.52 -6.84 -5.32
N THR A 35 -11.07 -6.11 -6.29
CA THR A 35 -12.34 -6.50 -6.94
C THR A 35 -12.18 -7.64 -7.94
N THR A 36 -10.95 -7.88 -8.38
CA THR A 36 -10.61 -8.95 -9.33
C THR A 36 -9.87 -10.11 -8.66
N ASN A 37 -9.54 -9.97 -7.37
CA ASN A 37 -8.75 -10.93 -6.61
C ASN A 37 -9.41 -11.22 -5.26
N ALA A 38 -10.16 -12.33 -5.18
CA ALA A 38 -10.90 -12.73 -3.99
C ALA A 38 -10.00 -12.96 -2.76
N ALA A 39 -8.80 -13.53 -2.95
CA ALA A 39 -7.87 -13.74 -1.85
C ALA A 39 -7.33 -12.41 -1.28
N ALA A 40 -7.09 -11.43 -2.15
CA ALA A 40 -6.69 -10.08 -1.73
C ALA A 40 -7.82 -9.35 -1.01
N LEU A 41 -9.07 -9.52 -1.46
CA LEU A 41 -10.24 -8.98 -0.78
C LEU A 41 -10.37 -9.56 0.63
N GLU A 42 -10.37 -10.88 0.77
CA GLU A 42 -10.43 -11.58 2.06
C GLU A 42 -9.30 -11.11 3.01
N TYR A 43 -8.08 -10.99 2.50
CA TYR A 43 -6.94 -10.50 3.27
C TYR A 43 -7.17 -9.08 3.80
N VAL A 44 -7.65 -8.17 2.95
CA VAL A 44 -7.90 -6.77 3.32
C VAL A 44 -9.09 -6.62 4.28
N SER A 45 -10.21 -7.29 4.00
CA SER A 45 -11.44 -7.13 4.77
C SER A 45 -11.47 -7.97 6.03
N GLU A 46 -11.16 -9.27 5.94
CA GLU A 46 -11.38 -10.22 7.04
C GLU A 46 -10.14 -10.32 7.95
N LYS A 47 -8.95 -10.42 7.36
CA LYS A 47 -7.71 -10.58 8.15
C LYS A 47 -7.19 -9.26 8.72
N ARG A 48 -7.42 -8.14 8.03
CA ARG A 48 -6.95 -6.81 8.44
C ARG A 48 -8.06 -5.86 8.92
N GLY A 49 -9.33 -6.17 8.63
CA GLY A 49 -10.46 -5.36 9.09
C GLY A 49 -10.66 -4.04 8.36
N TYR A 50 -10.04 -3.84 7.18
CA TYR A 50 -10.16 -2.59 6.44
C TYR A 50 -11.36 -2.60 5.49
N SER A 51 -12.13 -1.51 5.52
CA SER A 51 -13.25 -1.26 4.60
C SER A 51 -12.92 -0.23 3.51
N GLN A 52 -11.87 0.58 3.74
CA GLN A 52 -11.41 1.64 2.86
C GLN A 52 -10.20 1.19 2.02
N ALA A 53 -10.15 1.64 0.76
CA ALA A 53 -9.00 1.51 -0.13
C ALA A 53 -8.39 2.90 -0.47
N PRO A 54 -7.09 3.01 -0.81
CA PRO A 54 -6.11 1.91 -0.83
C PRO A 54 -5.81 1.35 0.56
N VAL A 55 -5.38 0.10 0.64
CA VAL A 55 -4.65 -0.43 1.80
C VAL A 55 -3.21 -0.65 1.37
N VAL A 56 -2.26 -0.08 2.10
CA VAL A 56 -0.85 -0.27 1.83
C VAL A 56 -0.28 -1.19 2.89
N VAL A 57 0.46 -2.20 2.44
CA VAL A 57 1.22 -3.12 3.29
C VAL A 57 2.68 -2.98 2.89
N TYR A 58 3.50 -2.71 3.90
CA TYR A 58 4.95 -2.61 3.78
C TYR A 58 5.59 -3.69 4.63
N GLU A 59 6.45 -4.49 4.01
CA GLU A 59 7.15 -5.59 4.66
C GLU A 59 8.66 -5.43 4.49
N ARG A 60 9.38 -5.42 5.61
CA ARG A 60 10.85 -5.38 5.64
C ARG A 60 11.37 -6.16 6.82
N GLU A 61 12.32 -7.06 6.56
CA GLU A 61 13.07 -7.81 7.58
C GLU A 61 12.18 -8.47 8.65
N GLY A 62 11.05 -9.05 8.22
CA GLY A 62 10.10 -9.71 9.12
C GLY A 62 9.15 -8.76 9.89
N THR A 63 9.29 -7.45 9.71
CA THR A 63 8.38 -6.44 10.24
C THR A 63 7.35 -6.05 9.18
N VAL A 64 6.08 -5.93 9.61
CA VAL A 64 4.96 -5.53 8.73
C VAL A 64 4.31 -4.25 9.26
N ASN A 65 4.30 -3.20 8.44
CA ASN A 65 3.55 -1.97 8.68
C ASN A 65 2.42 -1.87 7.66
N HIS A 66 1.23 -1.43 8.07
CA HIS A 66 0.12 -1.28 7.13
C HIS A 66 -0.83 -0.16 7.54
N TRP A 67 -1.49 0.43 6.54
CA TRP A 67 -2.49 1.49 6.75
C TRP A 67 -3.52 1.50 5.62
N SER A 68 -4.63 2.19 5.83
CA SER A 68 -5.64 2.47 4.81
C SER A 68 -5.68 3.95 4.43
N GLY A 69 -6.11 4.23 3.20
CA GLY A 69 -6.22 5.57 2.64
C GLY A 69 -4.88 6.17 2.18
N LEU A 70 -4.96 7.36 1.57
CA LEU A 70 -3.78 8.17 1.30
C LEU A 70 -3.26 8.74 2.63
N ASN A 71 -2.07 8.32 3.04
CA ASN A 71 -1.46 8.73 4.29
C ASN A 71 -0.04 9.27 4.03
N PRO A 72 0.12 10.58 3.74
CA PRO A 72 1.42 11.17 3.46
C PRO A 72 2.47 11.00 4.58
N PRO A 73 2.10 11.09 5.88
CA PRO A 73 3.03 10.76 6.96
C PRO A 73 3.61 9.35 6.90
N GLU A 74 2.78 8.31 6.75
CA GLU A 74 3.27 6.92 6.63
C GLU A 74 4.11 6.72 5.36
N ILE A 75 3.69 7.30 4.23
CA ILE A 75 4.47 7.25 2.98
C ILE A 75 5.86 7.87 3.18
N LYS A 76 5.94 9.05 3.80
CA LYS A 76 7.21 9.72 4.08
C LYS A 76 8.10 8.91 5.04
N LYS A 77 7.50 8.29 6.05
CA LYS A 77 8.20 7.40 6.99
C LYS A 77 8.83 6.22 6.25
N ILE A 78 8.06 5.52 5.40
CA ILE A 78 8.60 4.42 4.60
C ILE A 78 9.70 4.88 3.65
N ILE A 79 9.52 6.03 2.97
CA ILE A 79 10.58 6.60 2.11
C ILE A 79 11.86 6.85 2.89
N THR A 80 11.75 7.42 4.09
CA THR A 80 12.91 7.71 4.95
C THR A 80 13.61 6.42 5.38
N ILE A 81 12.85 5.37 5.71
CA ILE A 81 13.38 4.06 6.09
C ILE A 81 14.14 3.40 4.92
N GLU A 82 13.62 3.47 3.70
CA GLU A 82 14.26 2.87 2.52
C GLU A 82 15.48 3.66 2.04
N GLN A 83 15.50 4.99 2.20
CA GLN A 83 16.65 5.81 1.81
C GLN A 83 17.82 5.77 2.81
N ALA A 84 17.56 5.37 4.05
CA ALA A 84 18.58 5.20 5.08
C ALA A 84 19.21 3.80 5.10
N ALA A 85 18.74 2.89 4.23
CA ALA A 85 19.21 1.52 4.07
C ALA A 85 20.32 1.44 3.00
#